data_AF-A0A426XLI0-F1
#
_entry.id   AF-A0A426XLI0-F1
#
_cell.length_a   1.000
_cell.length_b   1.000
_cell.length_c   1.000
_cell.angle_alpha   90.00
_cell.angle_beta   90.00
_cell.angle_gamma   90.00
#
_symmetry.space_group_name_H-M   'P 1'
#
loop_
_entity.id
_entity.type
_entity.pdbx_description
1 polymer ?
#
loop_
_entity_poly.entity_id
_entity_poly.type
_entity_poly.pdbx_seq_one_letter_code
_entity_poly.pdbx_strand_id
1 'polypeptide(L)'
;MTDRFRRCTITKVPRAENSQADALAQLASSCATDTPPGGTVRTTGPSVNLGVLAVDEEEGSWINEIIRFKQTGALPEDKVAARRTKRTKSWYCIIDGRLYRRGFSRPLLRCLHPTE
;
A
#
# COMPACT_ATOMS: atom_id res chain seq x y z
N MET A 1 17.71 -17.04 10.44
CA MET A 1 17.08 -16.71 11.75
C MET A 1 15.58 -16.74 11.57
N THR A 2 14.94 -17.84 11.94
CA THR A 2 13.48 -17.98 11.94
C THR A 2 12.95 -17.35 13.21
N ASP A 3 12.47 -16.11 13.10
CA ASP A 3 11.86 -15.41 14.22
C ASP A 3 10.59 -16.17 14.63
N ARG A 4 10.58 -16.68 15.87
CA ARG A 4 9.52 -17.55 16.38
C ARG A 4 8.40 -16.66 16.90
N PHE A 5 7.24 -16.67 16.23
CA PHE A 5 6.07 -15.92 16.69
C PHE A 5 5.79 -16.20 18.16
N ARG A 6 5.76 -15.13 18.97
CA ARG A 6 5.77 -15.17 20.44
C ARG A 6 4.46 -15.58 21.11
N ARG A 7 3.57 -16.31 20.41
CA ARG A 7 2.17 -16.71 20.76
C ARG A 7 1.15 -15.89 19.97
N CYS A 8 0.28 -16.61 19.25
CA CYS A 8 -0.92 -16.05 18.62
C CYS A 8 -2.15 -16.52 19.42
N THR A 9 -3.13 -15.64 19.60
CA THR A 9 -4.42 -15.97 20.23
C THR A 9 -5.51 -15.80 19.19
N ILE A 10 -6.25 -16.88 18.95
CA ILE A 10 -7.38 -16.89 18.03
C ILE A 10 -8.65 -16.83 18.87
N THR A 11 -9.41 -15.75 18.74
CA THR A 11 -10.71 -15.59 19.39
C THR A 11 -11.82 -15.90 18.39
N LYS A 12 -12.70 -16.84 18.73
CA LYS A 12 -13.88 -17.14 17.94
C LYS A 12 -15.01 -16.20 18.37
N VAL A 13 -15.42 -15.30 17.47
CA VAL A 13 -16.60 -14.45 17.68
C VAL A 13 -17.86 -15.30 17.47
N PRO A 14 -18.78 -15.39 18.43
CA PRO A 14 -20.05 -16.07 18.26
C PRO A 14 -20.86 -15.51 17.10
N ARG A 15 -21.60 -16.36 16.39
CA ARG A 15 -22.36 -15.93 15.19
C ARG A 15 -23.40 -14.86 15.50
N ALA A 16 -23.99 -14.87 16.70
CA ALA A 16 -24.95 -13.85 17.14
C ALA A 16 -24.35 -12.43 17.20
N GLU A 17 -23.03 -12.33 17.43
CA GLU A 17 -22.30 -11.05 17.50
C GLU A 17 -21.76 -10.60 16.14
N ASN A 18 -21.92 -11.41 15.09
CA ASN A 18 -21.39 -11.15 13.74
C ASN A 18 -22.41 -10.51 12.80
N SER A 19 -23.49 -9.93 13.34
CA SER A 19 -24.63 -9.43 12.54
C SER A 19 -24.24 -8.38 11.50
N GLN A 20 -23.30 -7.49 11.83
CA GLN A 20 -22.81 -6.45 10.92
C GLN A 20 -22.03 -7.04 9.74
N ALA A 21 -21.15 -8.01 10.00
CA ALA A 21 -20.39 -8.65 8.93
C ALA A 21 -21.28 -9.54 8.06
N ASP A 22 -22.25 -10.24 8.67
CA ASP A 22 -23.26 -11.02 7.95
C ASP A 22 -24.12 -10.12 7.06
N ALA A 23 -24.53 -8.93 7.51
CA ALA A 23 -25.24 -7.94 6.70
C ALA A 23 -24.40 -7.46 5.49
N LEU A 24 -23.11 -7.17 5.70
CA LEU A 24 -22.20 -6.81 4.60
C LEU A 24 -22.00 -7.95 3.60
N ALA A 25 -21.88 -9.20 4.08
CA ALA A 25 -21.77 -10.37 3.22
C ALA A 25 -23.05 -10.61 2.40
N GLN A 26 -24.22 -10.41 3.01
CA GLN A 26 -25.50 -10.47 2.30
C GLN A 26 -25.64 -9.38 1.24
N LEU A 27 -25.21 -8.14 1.54
CA LEU A 27 -25.16 -7.05 0.57
C LEU A 27 -24.22 -7.37 -0.59
N ALA A 28 -23.03 -7.91 -0.32
CA ALA A 28 -22.10 -8.31 -1.36
C ALA A 28 -22.65 -9.48 -2.22
N SER A 29 -23.33 -10.45 -1.58
CA SER A 29 -23.93 -11.59 -2.28
C SER A 29 -25.14 -11.21 -3.13
N SER A 30 -25.93 -10.23 -2.71
CA SER A 30 -27.12 -9.76 -3.44
C SER A 30 -26.80 -8.73 -4.52
N CYS A 31 -25.71 -7.96 -4.39
CA CYS A 31 -25.20 -7.09 -5.44
C CYS A 31 -24.45 -7.84 -6.57
N ALA A 32 -24.34 -9.17 -6.49
CA ALA A 32 -23.58 -9.96 -7.47
C ALA A 32 -24.27 -10.08 -8.84
N THR A 33 -25.54 -9.70 -8.99
CA THR A 33 -26.25 -9.92 -10.27
C THR A 33 -26.38 -8.72 -11.19
N ASP A 34 -26.62 -7.46 -10.76
CA ASP A 34 -26.93 -6.41 -11.76
C ASP A 34 -26.56 -4.95 -11.36
N THR A 35 -25.36 -4.68 -10.84
CA THR A 35 -24.99 -3.28 -10.52
C THR A 35 -23.53 -2.95 -10.89
N PRO A 36 -23.26 -1.81 -11.57
CA PRO A 36 -21.89 -1.37 -11.83
C PRO A 36 -21.12 -1.16 -10.51
N PRO A 37 -19.78 -1.29 -10.51
CA PRO A 37 -18.97 -1.37 -9.30
C PRO A 37 -18.95 -0.01 -8.60
N GLY A 38 -19.90 0.23 -7.70
CA GLY A 38 -20.14 1.58 -7.15
C GLY A 38 -20.68 1.63 -5.73
N GLY A 39 -20.79 0.51 -5.02
CA GLY A 39 -21.17 0.48 -3.60
C GLY A 39 -20.07 1.04 -2.71
N THR A 40 -19.93 2.36 -2.62
CA THR A 40 -19.00 2.99 -1.67
C THR A 40 -19.63 3.01 -0.28
N VAL A 41 -19.24 2.05 0.59
CA VAL A 41 -19.57 2.13 2.02
C VAL A 41 -18.73 3.27 2.62
N ARG A 42 -19.38 4.38 2.97
CA ARG A 42 -18.72 5.51 3.63
C ARG A 42 -18.54 5.18 5.10
N THR A 43 -17.32 4.85 5.52
CA THR A 43 -16.97 4.83 6.95
C THR A 43 -16.77 6.26 7.43
N THR A 44 -17.25 6.57 8.64
CA THR A 44 -17.11 7.90 9.28
C THR A 44 -15.68 8.21 9.75
N GLY A 45 -14.75 7.26 9.56
CA GLY A 45 -13.32 7.39 9.81
C GLY A 45 -12.52 6.29 9.09
N PRO A 46 -11.18 6.32 9.17
CA PRO A 46 -10.34 5.28 8.59
C PRO A 46 -10.63 3.92 9.24
N SER A 47 -11.02 2.92 8.44
CA SER A 47 -11.32 1.56 8.92
C SER A 47 -10.11 0.82 9.48
N VAL A 48 -8.90 1.28 9.16
CA VAL A 48 -7.64 0.77 9.67
C VAL A 48 -6.80 1.98 10.01
N ASN A 49 -6.34 2.08 11.25
CA ASN A 49 -5.15 2.88 11.56
C ASN A 49 -3.97 2.17 10.94
N LEU A 50 -3.85 2.28 9.61
CA LEU A 50 -2.71 1.75 8.91
C LEU A 50 -1.61 2.73 9.26
N GLY A 51 -0.88 2.44 10.34
CA GLY A 51 0.46 2.96 10.50
C GLY A 51 1.14 2.64 9.18
N VAL A 52 1.30 3.68 8.35
CA VAL A 52 2.10 3.58 7.13
C VAL A 52 3.37 2.94 7.63
N LEU A 53 3.67 1.72 7.16
CA LEU A 53 4.93 1.08 7.45
C LEU A 53 5.96 2.01 6.82
N ALA A 54 6.44 2.96 7.63
CA ALA A 54 7.68 3.66 7.40
C ALA A 54 8.68 2.52 7.38
N VAL A 55 9.04 2.12 6.17
CA VAL A 55 10.22 1.31 5.97
C VAL A 55 11.33 2.24 6.42
N ASP A 56 11.84 2.01 7.62
CA ASP A 56 13.05 2.66 8.14
C ASP A 56 14.19 2.29 7.19
N GLU A 57 14.34 3.09 6.16
CA GLU A 57 15.44 3.01 5.23
C GLU A 57 16.06 4.40 5.14
N GLU A 58 17.34 4.40 5.53
CA GLU A 58 18.36 5.42 5.39
C GLU A 58 17.97 6.63 4.53
N GLU A 59 18.03 7.80 5.17
CA GLU A 59 17.68 9.13 4.66
C GLU A 59 17.77 9.28 3.14
N GLY A 60 16.61 9.33 2.48
CA GLY A 60 16.50 9.78 1.09
C GLY A 60 17.19 8.94 0.02
N SER A 61 17.82 7.80 0.37
CA SER A 61 18.63 7.02 -0.58
C SER A 61 17.74 6.43 -1.68
N TRP A 62 16.59 5.88 -1.31
CA TRP A 62 15.71 5.18 -2.25
C TRP A 62 15.02 6.12 -3.24
N ILE A 63 14.68 7.34 -2.84
CA ILE A 63 14.08 8.34 -3.73
C ILE A 63 15.10 8.69 -4.82
N ASN A 64 16.33 8.96 -4.40
CA ASN A 64 17.44 9.28 -5.30
C ASN A 64 17.81 8.10 -6.21
N GLU A 65 17.76 6.86 -5.71
CA GLU A 65 17.96 5.66 -6.50
C GLU A 65 16.91 5.51 -7.61
N ILE A 66 15.63 5.72 -7.30
CA ILE A 66 14.55 5.62 -8.31
C ILE A 66 14.66 6.75 -9.33
N ILE A 67 14.96 7.98 -8.89
CA ILE A 67 15.19 9.12 -9.79
C ILE A 67 16.34 8.80 -10.74
N ARG A 68 17.48 8.37 -10.21
CA ARG A 68 18.66 7.98 -10.99
C ARG A 68 18.31 6.89 -12.00
N PHE A 69 17.63 5.82 -11.57
CA PHE A 69 17.21 4.75 -12.47
C PHE A 69 16.27 5.24 -13.58
N LYS A 70 15.36 6.17 -13.28
CA LYS A 70 14.44 6.74 -14.29
C LYS A 70 15.13 7.67 -15.28
N GLN A 71 16.19 8.36 -14.87
CA GLN A 71 16.95 9.29 -15.70
C GLN A 71 18.04 8.59 -16.52
N THR A 72 18.80 7.67 -15.91
CA THR A 72 20.00 7.07 -16.52
C THR A 72 19.84 5.59 -16.85
N GLY A 73 18.79 4.93 -16.36
CA GLY A 73 18.62 3.48 -16.48
C GLY A 73 19.51 2.65 -15.54
N ALA A 74 20.39 3.29 -14.76
CA ALA A 74 21.33 2.62 -13.88
C ALA A 74 20.62 2.02 -12.65
N LEU A 75 20.95 0.78 -12.31
CA LEU A 75 20.45 0.11 -11.12
C LEU A 75 21.44 0.30 -9.95
N PRO A 76 20.96 0.27 -8.70
CA PRO A 76 21.82 0.16 -7.53
C PRO A 76 22.72 -1.07 -7.60
N GLU A 77 23.91 -0.99 -6.99
CA GLU A 77 24.82 -2.11 -6.87
C GLU A 77 24.34 -3.15 -5.84
N ASP A 78 23.61 -2.69 -4.82
CA ASP A 78 22.88 -3.58 -3.93
C ASP A 78 21.80 -4.37 -4.69
N LYS A 79 21.92 -5.69 -4.63
CA LYS A 79 21.00 -6.63 -5.27
C LYS A 79 19.57 -6.51 -4.73
N VAL A 80 19.40 -6.16 -3.46
CA VAL A 80 18.07 -6.01 -2.84
C VAL A 80 17.40 -4.75 -3.37
N ALA A 81 18.09 -3.60 -3.30
CA ALA A 81 17.63 -2.34 -3.87
C ALA A 81 17.36 -2.45 -5.39
N ALA A 82 18.23 -3.09 -6.16
CA ALA A 82 18.02 -3.29 -7.60
C ALA A 82 16.77 -4.12 -7.91
N ARG A 83 16.50 -5.19 -7.15
CA ARG A 83 15.28 -6.00 -7.30
C ARG A 83 14.03 -5.17 -6.95
N ARG A 84 14.10 -4.40 -5.86
CA ARG A 84 13.01 -3.50 -5.46
C ARG A 84 12.70 -2.50 -6.56
N THR A 85 13.71 -1.77 -7.04
CA THR A 85 13.56 -0.77 -8.11
C THR A 85 12.96 -1.37 -9.37
N LYS A 86 13.40 -2.57 -9.79
CA LYS A 86 12.80 -3.28 -10.94
C LYS A 86 11.31 -3.60 -10.72
N ARG A 87 10.94 -4.05 -9.52
CA ARG A 87 9.56 -4.41 -9.18
C ARG A 87 8.64 -3.19 -9.10
N THR A 88 9.13 -2.08 -8.59
CA THR A 88 8.31 -0.89 -8.28
C THR A 88 8.41 0.22 -9.32
N LYS A 89 9.31 0.13 -10.31
CA LYS A 89 9.54 1.20 -11.31
C LYS A 89 8.28 1.72 -12.00
N SER A 90 7.28 0.86 -12.26
CA SER A 90 6.04 1.26 -12.96
C SER A 90 5.13 2.12 -12.08
N TRP A 91 5.29 2.04 -10.77
CA TRP A 91 4.50 2.81 -9.80
C TRP A 91 5.00 4.25 -9.67
N TYR A 92 6.15 4.61 -10.22
CA TYR A 92 6.73 5.94 -10.05
C TYR A 92 6.90 6.70 -11.37
N CYS A 93 6.69 8.02 -11.33
CA CYS A 93 6.95 8.96 -12.42
C CYS A 93 7.63 10.24 -11.90
N ILE A 94 8.38 10.90 -12.78
CA ILE A 94 9.00 12.19 -12.50
C ILE A 94 8.15 13.29 -13.16
N ILE A 95 7.80 14.32 -12.40
CA ILE A 95 7.11 15.54 -12.89
C ILE A 95 7.85 16.72 -12.29
N ASP A 96 8.30 17.66 -13.12
CA ASP A 96 9.09 18.84 -12.71
C ASP A 96 10.28 18.50 -11.81
N GLY A 97 11.00 17.42 -12.15
CA GLY A 97 12.15 16.94 -11.39
C GLY A 97 11.82 16.26 -10.06
N ARG A 98 10.53 16.18 -9.68
CA ARG A 98 10.08 15.56 -8.42
C ARG A 98 9.49 14.18 -8.66
N LEU A 99 9.70 13.28 -7.70
CA LEU A 99 9.20 11.91 -7.78
C LEU A 99 7.76 11.82 -7.26
N TYR A 100 6.90 11.17 -8.04
CA TYR A 100 5.51 10.90 -7.69
C TYR A 100 5.20 9.41 -7.78
N ARG A 101 4.36 8.92 -6.85
CA ARG A 101 3.82 7.57 -6.85
C ARG A 101 2.41 7.55 -7.45
N ARG A 102 2.19 6.64 -8.40
CA ARG A 102 0.89 6.30 -8.96
C ARG A 102 0.10 5.48 -7.93
N GLY A 103 -0.90 6.11 -7.33
CA GLY A 103 -1.84 5.45 -6.42
C GLY A 103 -2.93 4.68 -7.19
N PHE A 104 -3.56 3.72 -6.52
CA PHE A 104 -4.71 2.99 -7.06
C PHE A 104 -5.91 3.91 -7.34
N SER A 105 -6.12 4.92 -6.49
CA SER A 105 -7.23 5.87 -6.58
C SER A 105 -7.08 6.94 -7.67
N ARG A 106 -6.02 6.87 -8.48
CA ARG A 106 -5.59 7.81 -9.54
C ARG A 106 -4.86 9.12 -9.15
N PRO A 107 -4.92 9.71 -7.93
CA PRO A 107 -4.09 10.87 -7.66
C PRO A 107 -2.61 10.45 -7.59
N LEU A 108 -1.75 11.34 -8.05
CA LEU A 108 -0.31 11.21 -7.92
C LEU A 108 0.12 11.72 -6.54
N LEU A 109 0.80 10.88 -5.78
CA LEU A 109 1.30 11.23 -4.45
C LEU A 109 2.75 11.67 -4.55
N ARG A 110 3.08 12.87 -4.06
CA ARG A 110 4.46 13.36 -4.05
C ARG A 110 5.29 12.56 -3.04
N CYS A 111 6.45 12.07 -3.47
CA CYS A 111 7.42 11.47 -2.55
C CYS A 111 8.18 12.60 -1.84
N LEU A 112 8.33 12.46 -0.52
CA LEU A 112 8.99 13.44 0.35
C LEU A 112 10.30 12.84 0.86
N HIS A 113 11.36 13.63 0.87
CA HIS A 113 12.56 13.25 1.62
C HIS A 113 12.27 13.37 3.13
N PRO A 114 12.92 12.56 3.99
CA PRO A 114 12.74 12.66 5.44
C PRO A 114 13.08 14.04 6.04
N THR A 115 13.85 14.84 5.31
CA THR A 115 14.26 16.20 5.66
C THR A 115 13.26 17.30 5.26
N GLU A 116 12.20 16.97 4.53
CA GLU A 116 11.12 17.90 4.11
C GLU A 116 9.88 17.86 5.02
#